data_AF-W0FKU2-F1
#
_entry.id   AF-W0FKU2-F1
#
_cell.length_a   1.000
_cell.length_b   1.000
_cell.length_c   1.000
_cell.angle_alpha   90.00
_cell.angle_beta   90.00
_cell.angle_gamma   90.00
#
_symmetry.space_group_name_H-M   'P 1'
#
loop_
_entity.id
_entity.type
_entity.pdbx_description
1 polymer ?
#
loop_
_entity_poly.entity_id
_entity_poly.type
_entity_poly.pdbx_seq_one_letter_code
_entity_poly.pdbx_strand_id
1 'polypeptide(L)'
;MSMDWEWVPGYDNTTFTDAEIFEVDHDTKEVEEIVHQILVSGEDSSQFIRFEMPRFYDGVDLSEKTIQILYLTEGDVSDINMARCVQRNEEKIRFGWVVPYAACYDVGTLSFSIEVTGTDYVWKSRTYDIEVYDGLNGGEIVPEPSGKAWYIELQARCDYVLDQAEDAKVAAQSAAAQASASESQVLEYKQDAEDSATEAANKLEAAEAAQEAAEAAQTAAEEAAVEAQNVFSIEGSMSGSVDPTTKKVTLYFTVSE
;
A
#
# COMPACT_ATOMS: atom_id res chain seq x y z
N MET A 1 38.03 48.73 -28.04
CA MET A 1 36.76 48.93 -27.32
C MET A 1 36.54 47.70 -26.47
N SER A 2 36.06 47.83 -25.23
CA SER A 2 35.57 46.68 -24.46
C SER A 2 34.43 46.07 -25.27
N MET A 3 34.54 44.80 -25.66
CA MET A 3 33.41 44.07 -26.24
C MET A 3 32.54 43.61 -25.07
N ASP A 4 31.66 44.50 -24.63
CA ASP A 4 30.70 44.18 -23.58
C ASP A 4 29.72 43.14 -24.16
N TRP A 5 29.65 41.98 -23.51
CA TRP A 5 28.72 40.92 -23.87
C TRP A 5 27.42 41.09 -23.12
N GLU A 6 26.30 41.04 -23.84
CA GLU A 6 24.96 41.05 -23.25
C GLU A 6 24.26 39.70 -23.45
N TRP A 7 23.45 39.30 -22.48
CA TRP A 7 22.63 38.10 -22.57
C TRP A 7 21.46 38.32 -23.53
N VAL A 8 21.23 37.35 -24.41
CA VAL A 8 20.05 37.35 -25.29
C VAL A 8 18.83 36.88 -24.50
N PRO A 9 17.73 37.65 -24.45
CA PRO A 9 16.51 37.25 -23.76
C PRO A 9 15.89 35.97 -24.35
N GLY A 10 15.26 35.15 -23.50
CA GLY A 10 14.53 33.95 -23.92
C GLY A 10 15.35 32.65 -23.88
N TYR A 11 16.65 32.73 -23.60
CA TYR A 11 17.52 31.57 -23.41
C TYR A 11 17.79 31.27 -21.93
N ASP A 12 18.04 29.99 -21.65
CA ASP A 12 18.54 29.55 -20.34
C ASP A 12 20.01 29.93 -20.19
N ASN A 13 20.30 30.73 -19.17
CA ASN A 13 21.63 31.26 -18.87
C ASN A 13 22.21 30.67 -17.57
N THR A 14 21.66 29.56 -17.07
CA THR A 14 22.17 28.92 -15.84
C THR A 14 23.50 28.20 -16.07
N THR A 15 24.53 28.64 -15.35
CA THR A 15 25.69 27.87 -14.82
C THR A 15 26.29 26.73 -15.66
N PHE A 16 26.45 26.91 -16.98
CA PHE A 16 27.41 26.14 -17.76
C PHE A 16 28.51 27.06 -18.28
N THR A 17 29.76 26.65 -18.07
CA THR A 17 30.94 27.40 -18.53
C THR A 17 31.99 26.41 -19.00
N ASP A 18 32.48 26.61 -20.21
CA ASP A 18 33.76 26.06 -20.65
C ASP A 18 34.81 27.20 -20.62
N ALA A 19 36.08 26.94 -20.92
CA ALA A 19 37.07 27.97 -21.27
C ALA A 19 37.30 28.02 -22.80
N GLU A 20 37.08 26.90 -23.48
CA GLU A 20 37.19 26.75 -24.93
C GLU A 20 35.93 27.26 -25.64
N ILE A 21 36.12 27.78 -26.85
CA ILE A 21 35.07 28.32 -27.72
C ILE A 21 35.48 27.94 -29.13
N PHE A 22 34.59 27.27 -29.85
CA PHE A 22 34.83 26.84 -31.23
C PHE A 22 34.16 27.83 -32.18
N GLU A 23 34.93 28.38 -33.11
CA GLU A 23 34.38 29.32 -34.08
C GLU A 23 33.53 28.60 -35.15
N VAL A 24 32.43 29.22 -35.57
CA VAL A 24 31.69 28.81 -36.77
C VAL A 24 32.01 29.80 -37.87
N ASP A 25 32.68 29.31 -38.89
CA ASP A 25 33.20 30.12 -39.98
C ASP A 25 32.06 30.77 -40.79
N HIS A 26 32.22 32.04 -41.13
CA HIS A 26 31.21 32.81 -41.83
C HIS A 26 30.96 32.27 -43.25
N ASP A 27 32.03 31.96 -43.99
CA ASP A 27 31.94 31.75 -45.44
C ASP A 27 31.69 30.28 -45.79
N THR A 28 32.35 29.38 -45.07
CA THR A 28 32.28 27.93 -45.24
C THR A 28 31.16 27.30 -44.41
N LYS A 29 30.71 28.00 -43.35
CA LYS A 29 29.76 27.51 -42.35
C LYS A 29 30.23 26.25 -41.62
N GLU A 30 31.53 26.01 -41.61
CA GLU A 30 32.16 24.91 -40.87
C GLU A 30 32.34 25.32 -39.42
N VAL A 31 32.14 24.36 -38.51
CA VAL A 31 32.55 24.51 -37.10
C VAL A 31 34.03 24.17 -37.03
N GLU A 32 34.80 24.98 -36.30
CA GLU A 32 36.20 24.73 -35.98
C GLU A 32 36.37 23.33 -35.38
N GLU A 33 37.55 22.73 -35.58
CA GLU A 33 37.86 21.43 -35.00
C GLU A 33 37.68 21.47 -33.47
N ILE A 34 36.75 20.66 -32.99
CA ILE A 34 36.48 20.51 -31.57
C ILE A 34 37.56 19.64 -30.95
N VAL A 35 38.57 20.30 -30.38
CA VAL A 35 39.64 19.67 -29.61
C VAL A 35 39.26 19.66 -28.12
N HIS A 36 39.80 18.71 -27.35
CA HIS A 36 39.63 18.57 -25.89
C HIS A 36 38.20 18.35 -25.34
N GLN A 37 37.14 18.51 -26.13
CA GLN A 37 35.82 17.97 -25.79
C GLN A 37 35.81 16.48 -26.12
N ILE A 38 35.70 15.65 -25.09
CA ILE A 38 35.64 14.20 -25.23
C ILE A 38 34.26 13.77 -24.79
N LEU A 39 33.47 13.23 -25.73
CA LEU A 39 32.16 12.67 -25.43
C LEU A 39 32.32 11.20 -25.09
N VAL A 40 31.71 10.77 -23.98
CA VAL A 40 31.77 9.39 -23.51
C VAL A 40 30.36 8.83 -23.40
N SER A 41 30.16 7.59 -23.83
CA SER A 41 28.86 6.95 -23.83
C SER A 41 28.29 6.86 -22.42
N GLY A 42 27.02 7.20 -22.23
CA GLY A 42 26.34 7.21 -20.94
C GLY A 42 26.46 8.51 -20.14
N GLU A 43 27.19 9.50 -20.64
CA GLU A 43 27.17 10.87 -20.10
C GLU A 43 25.78 11.50 -20.26
N ASP A 44 25.37 12.32 -19.27
CA ASP A 44 24.14 13.12 -19.34
C ASP A 44 24.42 14.53 -18.85
N SER A 45 24.33 15.51 -19.75
CA SER A 45 24.44 16.93 -19.43
C SER A 45 25.76 17.32 -18.73
N SER A 46 26.80 16.48 -18.84
CA SER A 46 28.14 16.71 -18.29
C SER A 46 29.06 17.48 -19.23
N GLN A 47 28.75 17.49 -20.54
CA GLN A 47 29.52 18.15 -21.58
C GLN A 47 28.81 19.43 -22.04
N PHE A 48 29.58 20.51 -22.16
CA PHE A 48 29.09 21.81 -22.58
C PHE A 48 29.99 22.41 -23.66
N ILE A 49 29.59 22.26 -24.92
CA ILE A 49 30.36 22.73 -26.07
C ILE A 49 29.95 24.17 -26.37
N ARG A 50 30.90 25.10 -26.40
CA ARG A 50 30.64 26.51 -26.70
C ARG A 50 31.04 26.88 -28.10
N PHE A 51 30.18 27.67 -28.74
CA PHE A 51 30.35 28.15 -30.09
C PHE A 51 30.35 29.68 -30.14
N GLU A 52 31.09 30.23 -31.08
CA GLU A 52 31.01 31.66 -31.44
C GLU A 52 30.90 31.82 -32.94
N MET A 53 30.01 32.71 -33.39
CA MET A 53 29.80 32.97 -34.81
C MET A 53 29.47 34.44 -35.07
N PRO A 54 29.61 34.93 -36.32
CA PRO A 54 29.16 36.27 -36.69
C PRO A 54 27.69 36.50 -36.33
N ARG A 55 27.39 37.68 -35.78
CA ARG A 55 26.02 38.08 -35.43
C ARG A 55 25.14 38.29 -36.65
N PHE A 56 25.73 38.79 -37.73
CA PHE A 56 25.00 39.11 -38.95
C PHE A 56 25.37 38.13 -40.05
N TYR A 57 24.36 37.64 -40.75
CA TYR A 57 24.53 36.85 -41.96
C TYR A 57 23.61 37.39 -43.05
N ASP A 58 24.18 37.79 -44.19
CA ASP A 58 23.46 38.48 -45.27
C ASP A 58 22.60 39.68 -44.80
N GLY A 59 23.09 40.40 -43.78
CA GLY A 59 22.40 41.54 -43.18
C GLY A 59 21.27 41.20 -42.20
N VAL A 60 21.03 39.91 -41.91
CA VAL A 60 20.08 39.45 -40.90
C VAL A 60 20.78 39.26 -39.56
N ASP A 61 20.23 39.85 -38.50
CA ASP A 61 20.69 39.65 -37.12
C ASP A 61 20.25 38.27 -36.61
N LEU A 62 21.21 37.37 -36.42
CA LEU A 62 20.99 36.02 -35.92
C LEU A 62 20.66 35.99 -34.43
N SER A 63 21.03 37.03 -33.67
CA SER A 63 20.75 37.08 -32.24
C SER A 63 19.28 37.37 -31.92
N GLU A 64 18.50 37.78 -32.92
CA GLU A 64 17.04 37.96 -32.84
C GLU A 64 16.26 36.71 -33.28
N LYS A 65 16.96 35.58 -33.48
CA LYS A 65 16.42 34.31 -33.97
C LYS A 65 16.58 33.21 -32.93
N THR A 66 15.95 32.07 -33.18
CA THR A 66 16.05 30.88 -32.34
C THR A 66 17.24 30.04 -32.77
N ILE A 67 18.20 29.81 -31.89
CA ILE A 67 19.41 29.03 -32.13
C ILE A 67 19.21 27.65 -31.52
N GLN A 68 19.42 26.62 -32.32
CA GLN A 68 19.22 25.23 -31.93
C GLN A 68 20.29 24.33 -32.55
N ILE A 69 20.53 23.20 -31.90
CA ILE A 69 21.47 22.16 -32.34
C ILE A 69 20.62 20.95 -32.71
N LEU A 70 20.71 20.54 -33.98
CA LEU A 70 20.11 19.30 -34.48
C LEU A 70 21.21 18.25 -34.48
N TYR A 71 20.98 17.11 -33.85
CA TYR A 71 21.95 16.02 -33.83
C TYR A 71 21.34 14.70 -34.32
N LEU A 72 22.21 13.79 -34.75
CA LEU A 72 21.93 12.43 -35.18
C LEU A 72 23.02 11.52 -34.63
N THR A 73 22.64 10.48 -33.88
CA THR A 73 23.57 9.46 -33.38
C THR A 73 23.81 8.37 -34.41
N GLU A 74 24.88 7.58 -34.21
CA GLU A 74 25.16 6.34 -34.96
C GLU A 74 23.96 5.37 -34.99
N GLY A 75 23.14 5.36 -33.93
CA GLY A 75 21.93 4.54 -33.80
C GLY A 75 20.67 5.12 -34.47
N ASP A 76 20.81 6.13 -35.34
CA ASP A 76 19.73 6.85 -36.01
C ASP A 76 18.76 7.60 -35.05
N VAL A 77 19.20 7.91 -33.82
CA VAL A 77 18.44 8.75 -32.89
C VAL A 77 18.72 10.22 -33.20
N SER A 78 17.68 11.01 -33.43
CA SER A 78 17.81 12.44 -33.69
C SER A 78 16.91 13.28 -32.80
N ASP A 79 17.39 14.45 -32.40
CA ASP A 79 16.58 15.43 -31.69
C ASP A 79 17.09 16.86 -31.94
N ILE A 80 16.35 17.83 -31.42
CA ILE A 80 16.66 19.27 -31.49
C ILE A 80 16.84 19.80 -30.08
N ASN A 81 17.95 20.48 -29.82
CA ASN A 81 18.21 21.13 -28.55
C ASN A 81 18.32 22.64 -28.71
N MET A 82 17.62 23.39 -27.86
CA MET A 82 17.83 24.83 -27.81
C MET A 82 19.25 25.13 -27.30
N ALA A 83 19.91 26.11 -27.92
CA ALA A 83 21.15 26.64 -27.41
C ALA A 83 20.97 27.20 -25.99
N ARG A 84 22.03 27.21 -25.20
CA ARG A 84 22.08 27.80 -23.85
C ARG A 84 23.17 28.85 -23.76
N CYS A 85 23.09 29.65 -22.70
CA CYS A 85 24.07 30.69 -22.39
C CYS A 85 24.34 31.61 -23.58
N VAL A 86 23.28 32.10 -24.23
CA VAL A 86 23.40 32.90 -25.45
C VAL A 86 23.74 34.35 -25.09
N GLN A 87 24.89 34.80 -25.58
CA GLN A 87 25.40 36.14 -25.44
C GLN A 87 25.66 36.76 -26.81
N ARG A 88 25.56 38.08 -26.90
CA ARG A 88 25.93 38.82 -28.11
C ARG A 88 26.74 40.05 -27.77
N ASN A 89 27.49 40.51 -28.75
CA ASN A 89 28.06 41.85 -28.77
C ASN A 89 27.70 42.51 -30.12
N GLU A 90 28.44 43.56 -30.50
CA GLU A 90 28.19 44.28 -31.76
C GLU A 90 28.46 43.43 -33.02
N GLU A 91 29.31 42.41 -32.93
CA GLU A 91 29.82 41.67 -34.10
C GLU A 91 29.55 40.16 -34.06
N LYS A 92 29.44 39.59 -32.87
CA LYS A 92 29.44 38.15 -32.62
C LYS A 92 28.28 37.73 -31.72
N ILE A 93 27.88 36.47 -31.88
CA ILE A 93 27.02 35.76 -30.94
C ILE A 93 27.83 34.58 -30.40
N ARG A 94 27.64 34.29 -29.13
CA ARG A 94 28.23 33.15 -28.44
C ARG A 94 27.12 32.38 -27.76
N PHE A 95 27.20 31.06 -27.79
CA PHE A 95 26.21 30.18 -27.19
C PHE A 95 26.87 28.84 -26.87
N GLY A 96 26.16 27.96 -26.19
CA GLY A 96 26.63 26.61 -26.01
C GLY A 96 25.54 25.56 -26.11
N TRP A 97 25.98 24.32 -26.22
CA TRP A 97 25.16 23.14 -26.27
C TRP A 97 25.52 22.26 -25.08
N VAL A 98 24.53 22.03 -24.21
CA VAL A 98 24.62 21.00 -23.18
C VAL A 98 24.26 19.68 -23.84
N VAL A 99 25.23 18.79 -24.00
CA VAL A 99 25.05 17.54 -24.74
C VAL A 99 24.16 16.61 -23.91
N PRO A 100 22.97 16.19 -24.42
CA PRO A 100 22.03 15.40 -23.65
C PRO A 100 22.45 13.92 -23.62
N TYR A 101 21.93 13.16 -22.66
CA TYR A 101 22.09 11.70 -22.61
C TYR A 101 21.82 10.99 -23.94
N ALA A 102 20.76 11.38 -24.65
CA ALA A 102 20.37 10.76 -25.91
C ALA A 102 21.42 10.94 -27.02
N ALA A 103 22.22 12.01 -26.99
CA ALA A 103 23.31 12.23 -27.95
C ALA A 103 24.56 11.40 -27.62
N CYS A 104 24.77 11.06 -26.35
CA CYS A 104 25.87 10.22 -25.86
C CYS A 104 25.43 8.79 -25.55
N TYR A 105 24.28 8.32 -26.06
CA TYR A 105 23.79 6.98 -25.72
C TYR A 105 24.57 5.89 -26.43
N ASP A 106 24.72 6.02 -27.75
CA ASP A 106 25.42 5.07 -28.60
C ASP A 106 26.90 5.44 -28.73
N VAL A 107 27.78 4.43 -28.71
CA VAL A 107 29.18 4.59 -29.10
C VAL A 107 29.26 4.74 -30.62
N GLY A 108 30.09 5.67 -31.10
CA GLY A 108 30.29 5.90 -32.52
C GLY A 108 30.17 7.38 -32.90
N THR A 109 29.81 7.66 -34.15
CA THR A 109 29.76 9.03 -34.65
C THR A 109 28.47 9.73 -34.22
N LEU A 110 28.63 10.91 -33.63
CA LEU A 110 27.56 11.88 -33.38
C LEU A 110 27.70 13.03 -34.38
N SER A 111 26.74 13.14 -35.28
CA SER A 111 26.68 14.23 -36.25
C SER A 111 25.77 15.33 -35.73
N PHE A 112 26.17 16.60 -35.81
CA PHE A 112 25.29 17.72 -35.48
C PHE A 112 25.39 18.89 -36.45
N SER A 113 24.38 19.76 -36.44
CA SER A 113 24.38 21.04 -37.14
C SER A 113 23.72 22.11 -36.27
N ILE A 114 24.23 23.34 -36.38
CA ILE A 114 23.64 24.52 -35.75
C ILE A 114 22.61 25.08 -36.72
N GLU A 115 21.41 25.32 -36.23
CA GLU A 115 20.33 25.93 -36.99
C GLU A 115 19.83 27.19 -36.29
N VAL A 116 19.61 28.25 -37.07
CA VAL A 116 19.08 29.51 -36.60
C VAL A 116 17.78 29.81 -37.36
N THR A 117 16.65 29.82 -36.64
CA THR A 117 15.31 29.91 -37.23
C THR A 117 14.52 31.16 -36.81
N GLY A 118 13.70 31.66 -37.73
CA GLY A 118 12.68 32.67 -37.49
C GLY A 118 11.51 32.50 -38.48
N THR A 119 10.52 33.39 -38.42
CA THR A 119 9.25 33.27 -39.16
C THR A 119 9.41 32.93 -40.66
N ASP A 120 10.40 33.52 -41.34
CA ASP A 120 10.71 33.27 -42.75
C ASP A 120 12.23 33.17 -42.98
N TYR A 121 12.97 32.65 -42.00
CA TYR A 121 14.43 32.60 -42.05
C TYR A 121 14.95 31.30 -41.46
N VAL A 122 15.84 30.63 -42.19
CA VAL A 122 16.60 29.48 -41.71
C VAL A 122 18.03 29.63 -42.17
N TRP A 123 18.95 29.65 -41.21
CA TRP A 123 20.38 29.49 -41.45
C TRP A 123 20.84 28.17 -40.81
N LYS A 124 21.74 27.45 -41.48
CA LYS A 124 22.32 26.20 -40.97
C LYS A 124 23.83 26.22 -41.15
N SER A 125 24.57 25.69 -40.18
CA SER A 125 25.95 25.29 -40.36
C SER A 125 26.04 24.04 -41.25
N ARG A 126 27.26 23.72 -41.70
CA ARG A 126 27.54 22.37 -42.20
C ARG A 126 27.49 21.39 -41.03
N THR A 127 27.25 20.12 -41.35
CA THR A 127 27.33 19.02 -40.39
C THR A 127 28.75 18.93 -39.85
N TYR A 128 28.86 18.73 -38.54
CA TYR A 128 30.08 18.40 -37.84
C TYR A 128 29.94 17.00 -37.22
N ASP A 129 30.94 16.15 -37.41
CA ASP A 129 30.98 14.80 -36.87
C ASP A 129 31.96 14.76 -35.70
N ILE A 130 31.50 14.30 -34.53
CA ILE A 130 32.30 14.10 -33.33
C ILE A 130 32.15 12.66 -32.84
N GLU A 131 33.22 12.06 -32.35
CA GLU A 131 33.21 10.68 -31.85
C GLU A 131 32.72 10.62 -30.39
N VAL A 132 31.82 9.68 -30.10
CA VAL A 132 31.42 9.28 -28.76
C VAL A 132 32.16 7.99 -28.40
N TYR A 133 33.06 8.07 -27.42
CA TYR A 133 33.88 6.96 -26.98
C TYR A 133 33.14 6.04 -26.00
N ASP A 134 33.50 4.76 -25.96
CA ASP A 134 32.95 3.82 -24.98
C ASP A 134 33.33 4.23 -23.53
N GLY A 135 32.31 4.44 -22.72
CA GLY A 135 32.40 4.76 -21.29
C GLY A 135 32.36 3.57 -20.35
N LEU A 136 32.42 2.34 -20.88
CA LEU A 136 32.10 1.11 -20.16
C LEU A 136 30.63 1.12 -19.71
N ASN A 137 29.71 1.19 -20.68
CA ASN A 137 28.31 0.90 -20.41
C ASN A 137 28.23 -0.53 -19.85
N GLY A 138 27.85 -0.67 -18.57
CA GLY A 138 27.99 -1.89 -17.76
C GLY A 138 27.27 -3.16 -18.23
N GLY A 139 26.80 -3.21 -19.48
CA GLY A 139 26.34 -4.41 -20.16
C GLY A 139 27.43 -5.48 -20.32
N GLU A 140 28.72 -5.10 -20.35
CA GLU A 140 29.82 -6.07 -20.38
C GLU A 140 30.26 -6.57 -18.99
N ILE A 141 29.83 -5.95 -17.90
CA ILE A 141 30.22 -6.34 -16.52
C ILE A 141 29.31 -7.44 -15.95
N VAL A 142 28.21 -7.77 -16.62
CA VAL A 142 27.47 -9.01 -16.35
C VAL A 142 27.60 -9.88 -17.59
N PRO A 143 28.48 -10.90 -17.61
CA PRO A 143 28.40 -11.87 -18.69
C PRO A 143 26.96 -12.37 -18.75
N GLU A 144 26.35 -12.32 -19.94
CA GLU A 144 25.14 -13.10 -20.22
C GLU A 144 25.37 -14.48 -19.58
N PRO A 145 24.48 -14.97 -18.69
CA PRO A 145 24.71 -16.23 -18.00
C PRO A 145 24.99 -17.30 -19.06
N SER A 146 26.27 -17.68 -19.16
CA SER A 146 26.75 -18.50 -20.24
C SER A 146 26.30 -19.93 -19.97
N GLY A 147 25.12 -20.26 -20.52
CA GLY A 147 24.49 -21.57 -20.42
C GLY A 147 23.12 -21.55 -19.74
N LYS A 148 22.48 -22.73 -19.73
CA LYS A 148 21.15 -22.99 -19.17
C LYS A 148 20.99 -22.67 -17.66
N ALA A 149 21.99 -22.05 -17.02
CA ALA A 149 22.01 -21.74 -15.59
C ALA A 149 20.83 -20.84 -15.18
N TRP A 150 20.54 -19.80 -15.98
CA TRP A 150 19.39 -18.91 -15.71
C TRP A 150 18.04 -19.66 -15.75
N TYR A 151 17.92 -20.65 -16.65
CA TYR A 151 16.74 -21.49 -16.76
C TYR A 151 16.60 -22.44 -15.56
N ILE A 152 17.72 -23.01 -15.09
CA ILE A 152 17.75 -23.86 -13.89
C ILE A 152 17.39 -23.05 -12.64
N GLU A 153 17.92 -21.83 -12.49
CA GLU A 153 17.60 -20.95 -11.37
C GLU A 153 16.14 -20.48 -11.38
N LEU A 154 15.62 -20.13 -12.57
CA LEU A 154 14.22 -19.79 -12.73
C LEU A 154 13.31 -20.99 -12.37
N GLN A 155 13.64 -22.19 -12.86
CA GLN A 155 12.89 -23.40 -12.56
C GLN A 155 12.91 -23.71 -11.05
N ALA A 156 14.07 -23.65 -10.41
CA ALA A 156 14.18 -23.86 -8.96
C ALA A 156 13.36 -22.84 -8.16
N ARG A 157 13.30 -21.58 -8.61
CA ARG A 157 12.49 -20.54 -7.97
C ARG A 157 10.99 -20.79 -8.19
N CYS A 158 10.59 -21.26 -9.37
CA CYS A 158 9.21 -21.65 -9.64
C CYS A 158 8.79 -22.84 -8.76
N ASP A 159 9.61 -23.88 -8.67
CA ASP A 159 9.34 -25.06 -7.83
C ASP A 159 9.20 -24.65 -6.35
N TYR A 160 10.12 -23.81 -5.85
CA TYR A 160 10.05 -23.28 -4.49
C TYR A 160 8.79 -22.45 -4.19
N VAL A 161 8.34 -21.64 -5.16
CA VAL A 161 7.10 -20.85 -5.01
C VAL A 161 5.87 -21.75 -5.08
N LEU A 162 5.89 -22.80 -5.90
CA LEU A 162 4.80 -23.77 -6.00
C LEU A 162 4.66 -24.58 -4.71
N ASP A 163 5.77 -25.03 -4.12
CA ASP A 163 5.76 -25.76 -2.84
C ASP A 163 5.18 -24.89 -1.71
N GLN A 164 5.64 -23.64 -1.59
CA GLN A 164 5.07 -22.71 -0.60
C GLN A 164 3.58 -22.43 -0.83
N ALA A 165 3.14 -22.35 -2.10
CA ALA A 165 1.73 -22.15 -2.41
C ALA A 165 0.88 -23.36 -2.02
N GLU A 166 1.39 -24.58 -2.21
CA GLU A 166 0.69 -25.80 -1.80
C GLU A 166 0.64 -25.94 -0.28
N ASP A 167 1.74 -25.64 0.43
CA ASP A 167 1.76 -25.61 1.90
C ASP A 167 0.76 -24.60 2.46
N ALA A 168 0.73 -23.38 1.89
CA ALA A 168 -0.23 -22.34 2.28
C ALA A 168 -1.68 -22.78 2.02
N LYS A 169 -1.94 -23.46 0.90
CA LYS A 169 -3.25 -24.01 0.56
C LYS A 169 -3.68 -25.10 1.54
N VAL A 170 -2.80 -26.04 1.90
CA VAL A 170 -3.08 -27.09 2.89
C VAL A 170 -3.35 -26.49 4.28
N ALA A 171 -2.56 -25.50 4.69
CA ALA A 171 -2.78 -24.79 5.94
C ALA A 171 -4.15 -24.07 5.96
N ALA A 172 -4.51 -23.39 4.87
CA ALA A 172 -5.80 -22.72 4.74
C ALA A 172 -6.98 -23.71 4.77
N GLN A 173 -6.87 -24.84 4.07
CA GLN A 173 -7.88 -25.91 4.10
C GLN A 173 -8.05 -26.50 5.51
N SER A 174 -6.95 -26.73 6.22
CA SER A 174 -6.97 -27.25 7.58
C SER A 174 -7.60 -26.25 8.55
N ALA A 175 -7.27 -24.96 8.43
CA ALA A 175 -7.88 -23.90 9.22
C ALA A 175 -9.39 -23.77 8.95
N ALA A 176 -9.81 -23.87 7.69
CA ALA A 176 -11.23 -23.87 7.32
C ALA A 176 -11.98 -25.07 7.93
N ALA A 177 -11.41 -26.28 7.86
CA ALA A 177 -12.00 -27.47 8.46
C ALA A 177 -12.13 -27.35 10.00
N GLN A 178 -11.11 -26.81 10.66
CA GLN A 178 -11.15 -26.53 12.10
C GLN A 178 -12.23 -25.51 12.45
N ALA A 179 -12.36 -24.43 11.67
CA ALA A 179 -13.39 -23.43 11.88
C ALA A 179 -14.81 -24.02 11.76
N SER A 180 -15.07 -24.85 10.74
CA SER A 180 -16.36 -25.53 10.59
C SER A 180 -16.65 -26.53 11.72
N ALA A 181 -15.63 -27.22 12.22
CA ALA A 181 -15.77 -28.10 13.37
C ALA A 181 -16.09 -27.32 14.65
N SER A 182 -15.44 -26.17 14.87
CA SER A 182 -15.74 -25.26 15.98
C SER A 182 -17.15 -24.68 15.89
N GLU A 183 -17.62 -24.30 14.69
CA GLU A 183 -18.99 -23.83 14.47
C GLU A 183 -20.02 -24.90 14.88
N SER A 184 -19.78 -26.16 14.50
CA SER A 184 -20.65 -27.28 14.86
C SER A 184 -20.72 -27.49 16.38
N GLN A 185 -19.58 -27.41 17.08
CA GLN A 185 -19.54 -27.51 18.55
C GLN A 185 -20.27 -26.35 19.24
N VAL A 186 -20.17 -25.12 18.70
CA VAL A 186 -20.88 -23.96 19.25
C VAL A 186 -22.40 -24.15 19.12
N LEU A 187 -22.88 -24.72 18.03
CA LEU A 187 -24.30 -25.03 17.85
C LEU A 187 -24.78 -26.10 18.84
N GLU A 188 -23.96 -27.13 19.08
CA GLU A 188 -24.25 -28.18 20.07
C GLU A 188 -24.33 -27.59 21.49
N TYR A 189 -23.33 -26.81 21.91
CA TYR A 189 -23.36 -26.16 23.23
C TYR A 189 -24.53 -25.19 23.40
N LYS A 190 -24.94 -24.51 22.31
CA LYS A 190 -26.13 -23.67 22.35
C LYS A 190 -27.39 -24.50 22.60
N GLN A 191 -27.53 -25.63 21.92
CA GLN A 191 -28.67 -26.55 22.10
C GLN A 191 -28.69 -27.11 23.52
N ASP A 192 -27.55 -27.58 24.04
CA ASP A 192 -27.44 -28.11 25.40
C ASP A 192 -27.81 -27.06 26.46
N ALA A 193 -27.43 -25.80 26.24
CA ALA A 193 -27.79 -24.69 27.11
C ALA A 193 -29.30 -24.38 27.06
N GLU A 194 -29.92 -24.42 25.88
CA GLU A 194 -31.36 -24.25 25.70
C GLU A 194 -32.16 -25.37 26.38
N ASP A 195 -31.71 -26.62 26.23
CA ASP A 195 -32.33 -27.79 26.85
C ASP A 195 -32.20 -27.72 28.39
N SER A 196 -31.01 -27.36 28.89
CA SER A 196 -30.76 -27.19 30.34
C SER A 196 -31.61 -26.08 30.94
N ALA A 197 -31.80 -24.96 30.22
CA ALA A 197 -32.64 -23.87 30.67
C ALA A 197 -34.12 -24.29 30.74
N THR A 198 -34.57 -25.07 29.76
CA THR A 198 -35.93 -25.63 29.72
C THR A 198 -36.15 -26.61 30.87
N GLU A 199 -35.19 -27.50 31.15
CA GLU A 199 -35.27 -28.43 32.27
C GLU A 199 -35.32 -27.69 33.61
N ALA A 200 -34.53 -26.62 33.77
CA ALA A 200 -34.55 -25.79 34.97
C ALA A 200 -35.90 -25.08 35.16
N ALA A 201 -36.49 -24.55 34.09
CA ALA A 201 -37.82 -23.92 34.13
C ALA A 201 -38.90 -24.92 34.56
N ASN A 202 -38.91 -26.13 33.98
CA ASN A 202 -39.86 -27.18 34.35
C ASN A 202 -39.71 -27.61 35.82
N LYS A 203 -38.47 -27.69 36.33
CA LYS A 203 -38.22 -28.00 37.75
C LYS A 203 -38.71 -26.89 38.68
N LEU A 204 -38.60 -25.63 38.25
CA LEU A 204 -39.13 -24.49 39.00
C LEU A 204 -40.65 -24.56 39.09
N GLU A 205 -41.35 -24.74 37.96
CA GLU A 205 -42.81 -24.88 37.92
C GLU A 205 -43.29 -26.05 38.81
N ALA A 206 -42.60 -27.19 38.78
CA ALA A 206 -42.92 -28.33 39.63
C ALA A 206 -42.70 -28.04 41.13
N ALA A 207 -41.66 -27.28 41.47
CA ALA A 207 -41.38 -26.87 42.84
C ALA A 207 -42.45 -25.89 43.37
N GLU A 208 -42.87 -24.92 42.55
CA GLU A 208 -43.94 -23.98 42.86
C GLU A 208 -45.26 -24.74 43.11
N ALA A 209 -45.63 -25.67 42.23
CA ALA A 209 -46.83 -26.50 42.42
C ALA A 209 -46.76 -27.39 43.68
N ALA A 210 -45.59 -27.93 44.01
CA ALA A 210 -45.40 -28.72 45.23
C ALA A 210 -45.52 -27.85 46.49
N GLN A 211 -45.05 -26.61 46.43
CA GLN A 211 -45.21 -25.65 47.52
C GLN A 211 -46.69 -25.33 47.74
N GLU A 212 -47.44 -25.00 46.68
CA GLU A 212 -48.89 -24.73 46.78
C GLU A 212 -49.65 -25.93 47.37
N ALA A 213 -49.30 -27.15 46.94
CA ALA A 213 -49.91 -28.37 47.49
C ALA A 213 -49.59 -28.58 48.97
N ALA A 214 -48.36 -28.27 49.40
CA ALA A 214 -47.96 -28.36 50.80
C ALA A 214 -48.69 -27.33 51.68
N GLU A 215 -48.84 -26.09 51.20
CA GLU A 215 -49.62 -25.04 51.86
C GLU A 215 -51.09 -25.45 52.00
N ALA A 216 -51.72 -25.97 50.94
CA ALA A 216 -53.09 -26.46 50.98
C ALA A 216 -53.27 -27.63 51.97
N ALA A 217 -52.31 -28.57 52.01
CA ALA A 217 -52.34 -29.68 52.95
C ALA A 217 -52.20 -29.22 54.41
N GLN A 218 -51.38 -28.20 54.67
CA GLN A 218 -51.25 -27.58 55.98
C GLN A 218 -52.59 -26.96 56.42
N THR A 219 -53.22 -26.16 55.57
CA THR A 219 -54.53 -25.56 55.87
C THR A 219 -55.59 -26.62 56.18
N ALA A 220 -55.68 -27.68 55.38
CA ALA A 220 -56.62 -28.78 55.63
C ALA A 220 -56.35 -29.51 56.96
N ALA A 221 -55.08 -29.69 57.34
CA ALA A 221 -54.71 -30.30 58.61
C ALA A 221 -55.10 -29.41 59.80
N GLU A 222 -54.92 -28.10 59.69
CA GLU A 222 -55.36 -27.12 60.69
C GLU A 222 -56.88 -27.14 60.87
N GLU A 223 -57.66 -27.17 59.78
CA GLU A 223 -59.12 -27.29 59.81
C GLU A 223 -59.58 -28.60 60.49
N ALA A 224 -58.99 -29.74 60.13
CA ALA A 224 -59.33 -31.04 60.72
C ALA A 224 -58.99 -31.10 62.23
N ALA A 225 -57.92 -30.46 62.67
CA ALA A 225 -57.57 -30.39 64.09
C ALA A 225 -58.60 -29.59 64.91
N VAL A 226 -59.12 -28.50 64.34
CA VAL A 226 -60.22 -27.72 64.94
C VAL A 226 -61.49 -28.57 65.06
N GLU A 227 -61.84 -29.32 64.01
CA GLU A 227 -63.01 -30.20 64.02
C GLU A 227 -62.87 -31.31 65.08
N ALA A 228 -61.69 -31.95 65.19
CA ALA A 228 -61.45 -32.99 66.19
C ALA A 228 -61.54 -32.49 67.64
N GLN A 229 -61.09 -31.26 67.92
CA GLN A 229 -61.27 -30.65 69.24
C GLN A 229 -62.75 -30.44 69.58
N ASN A 230 -63.58 -30.09 68.60
CA ASN A 230 -65.02 -29.93 68.80
C ASN A 230 -65.72 -31.28 69.12
N VAL A 231 -65.23 -32.41 68.59
CA VAL A 231 -65.85 -33.73 68.80
C VAL A 231 -65.49 -34.36 70.17
N PHE A 232 -64.33 -34.06 70.76
CA PHE A 232 -63.86 -34.71 72.00
C PHE A 232 -64.33 -34.07 73.32
N SER A 233 -65.18 -33.03 73.27
CA SER A 233 -65.74 -32.42 74.47
C SER A 233 -66.90 -33.26 75.03
N ILE A 234 -66.59 -34.28 75.84
CA ILE A 234 -67.58 -35.02 76.63
C ILE A 234 -67.59 -34.44 78.06
N GLU A 235 -68.65 -33.74 78.42
CA GLU A 235 -68.90 -33.33 79.80
C GLU A 235 -69.62 -34.47 80.54
N GLY A 236 -69.12 -34.86 81.72
CA GLY A 236 -69.75 -35.86 82.57
C GLY A 236 -69.69 -35.45 84.03
N SER A 237 -70.71 -35.78 84.80
CA SER A 237 -70.75 -35.51 86.24
C SER A 237 -70.68 -36.79 87.05
N MET A 238 -69.91 -36.77 88.13
CA MET A 238 -69.80 -37.88 89.07
C MET A 238 -70.54 -37.52 90.36
N SER A 239 -71.40 -38.42 90.85
CA SER A 239 -72.07 -38.26 92.14
C SER A 239 -71.92 -39.53 92.97
N GLY A 240 -71.92 -39.40 94.30
CA GLY A 240 -71.70 -40.52 95.21
C GLY A 240 -72.59 -40.48 96.43
N SER A 241 -72.97 -41.65 96.92
CA SER A 241 -73.65 -41.80 98.21
C SER A 241 -72.91 -42.80 99.10
N VAL A 242 -72.99 -42.57 100.41
CA VAL A 242 -72.37 -43.43 101.43
C VAL A 242 -73.48 -44.02 102.28
N ASP A 243 -73.55 -45.34 102.36
CA ASP A 243 -74.41 -46.04 103.32
C ASP A 243 -73.77 -45.93 104.72
N PRO A 244 -74.38 -45.23 105.68
CA PRO A 244 -73.76 -44.95 106.96
C PRO A 244 -73.69 -46.17 107.89
N THR A 245 -74.47 -47.23 107.64
CA THR A 245 -74.55 -48.45 108.46
C THR A 245 -73.56 -49.50 107.99
N THR A 246 -73.38 -49.66 106.68
CA THR A 246 -72.41 -50.60 106.10
C THR A 246 -71.06 -49.96 105.74
N LYS A 247 -70.98 -48.62 105.78
CA LYS A 247 -69.83 -47.81 105.34
C LYS A 247 -69.42 -48.03 103.87
N LYS A 248 -70.30 -48.58 103.04
CA LYS A 248 -70.06 -48.70 101.59
C LYS A 248 -70.33 -47.37 100.90
N VAL A 249 -69.43 -47.00 99.99
CA VAL A 249 -69.57 -45.86 99.08
C VAL A 249 -69.93 -46.39 97.70
N THR A 250 -70.97 -45.85 97.10
CA THR A 250 -71.34 -46.11 95.70
C THR A 250 -71.19 -44.81 94.91
N LEU A 251 -70.44 -44.87 93.80
CA LEU A 251 -70.25 -43.75 92.88
C LEU A 251 -70.99 -44.05 91.56
N TYR A 252 -71.70 -43.06 91.05
CA TYR A 252 -72.36 -43.05 89.75
C TYR A 252 -71.68 -42.04 88.84
N PHE A 253 -71.39 -42.46 87.62
CA PHE A 253 -70.92 -41.59 86.55
C PHE A 253 -72.05 -41.44 85.53
N THR A 254 -72.41 -40.20 85.23
CA THR A 254 -73.33 -39.88 84.14
C THR A 254 -72.53 -39.16 83.06
N VAL A 255 -72.50 -39.75 81.88
CA VAL A 255 -71.95 -39.12 80.67
C VAL A 255 -73.09 -38.40 79.96
N SER A 256 -72.94 -37.12 79.66
CA SER A 256 -73.79 -36.43 78.69
C SER A 256 -73.18 -36.64 77.32
N GLU A 257 -73.93 -37.24 76.40
CA GLU A 257 -73.65 -37.10 74.96
C GLU A 257 -73.97 -35.69 74.49
#